data_AF-A0A972IY40-F1
#
_entry.id   AF-A0A972IY40-F1
#
_cell.length_a   1.000
_cell.length_b   1.000
_cell.length_c   1.000
_cell.angle_alpha   90.00
_cell.angle_beta   90.00
_cell.angle_gamma   90.00
#
_symmetry.space_group_name_H-M   'P 1'
#
loop_
_entity.id
_entity.type
_entity.pdbx_description
1 polymer ?
#
loop_
_entity_poly.entity_id
_entity_poly.type
_entity_poly.pdbx_seq_one_letter_code
_entity_poly.pdbx_strand_id
1 'polypeptide(L)' 'MSQEITDLRQIRIEKLRRLQEKGTDPFRIEKFDRTHQSQDIVEQFDELNGQTVSIAGRVMTKRMMGKASFIHIQDM' A
#
# COMPACT_ATOMS: atom_id res chain seq x y z
N MET A 1 15.31 -5.20 23.25
CA MET A 1 14.02 -4.90 22.59
C MET A 1 13.90 -3.46 22.09
N SER A 2 14.55 -2.45 22.72
CA SER A 2 14.47 -1.03 22.33
C SER A 2 15.38 -0.61 21.16
N GLN A 3 16.53 -1.27 20.97
CA GLN A 3 17.45 -0.98 19.85
C GLN A 3 16.82 -1.29 18.48
N GLU A 4 16.25 -2.49 18.28
CA GLU A 4 15.72 -2.94 16.98
C GLU A 4 14.56 -2.07 16.46
N ILE A 5 13.71 -1.56 17.34
CA ILE A 5 12.61 -0.64 16.97
C ILE A 5 13.19 0.68 16.46
N THR A 6 14.28 1.15 17.08
CA THR A 6 14.98 2.37 16.71
C THR A 6 15.63 2.20 15.34
N ASP A 7 16.25 1.05 15.09
CA ASP A 7 16.93 0.74 13.82
C ASP A 7 15.93 0.61 12.65
N LEU A 8 14.81 -0.07 12.86
CA LEU A 8 13.73 -0.16 11.86
C LEU A 8 13.14 1.21 11.52
N ARG A 9 12.98 2.08 12.53
CA ARG A 9 12.50 3.45 12.31
C ARG A 9 13.48 4.26 11.49
N GLN A 10 14.79 4.19 11.81
CA GLN A 10 15.84 4.85 11.05
C GLN A 10 15.83 4.43 9.58
N ILE A 11 15.75 3.11 9.31
CA ILE A 11 15.67 2.57 7.94
C ILE A 11 14.45 3.11 7.18
N ARG A 12 13.30 3.24 7.84
CA ARG A 12 12.07 3.79 7.21
C ARG A 12 12.21 5.28 6.87
N ILE A 13 12.81 6.07 7.76
CA ILE A 13 13.05 7.50 7.53
C ILE A 13 14.03 7.68 6.36
N GLU A 14 15.10 6.89 6.32
CA GLU A 14 16.07 6.92 5.23
C GLU A 14 15.43 6.57 3.88
N LYS A 15 14.55 5.56 3.83
CA LYS A 15 13.78 5.23 2.63
C LYS A 15 12.86 6.37 2.20
N LEU A 16 12.22 7.05 3.15
CA LEU A 16 11.38 8.21 2.86
C LEU A 16 12.20 9.34 2.23
N ARG A 17 13.34 9.70 2.83
CA ARG A 17 14.23 10.75 2.30
C ARG A 17 14.66 10.45 0.87
N ARG A 18 15.09 9.21 0.59
CA ARG A 18 15.46 8.78 -0.77
C ARG A 18 14.33 8.92 -1.79
N LEU A 19 13.08 8.70 -1.38
CA LEU A 19 11.92 8.89 -2.27
C LEU A 19 11.67 10.38 -2.53
N GLN A 20 11.85 11.24 -1.52
CA GLN A 20 11.73 12.69 -1.65
C GLN A 20 12.83 13.28 -2.53
N GLU A 21 14.09 12.86 -2.34
CA GLU A 21 15.24 13.29 -3.15
C GLU A 21 15.10 12.90 -4.63
N LYS A 22 14.45 11.76 -4.91
CA LYS A 22 14.12 11.32 -6.27
C LYS A 22 12.95 12.07 -6.91
N GLY A 23 12.34 13.03 -6.21
CA GLY A 23 11.17 13.78 -6.67
C GLY A 23 9.85 13.02 -6.59
N THR A 24 9.85 11.80 -6.03
CA THR A 24 8.67 10.95 -5.85
C THR A 24 8.24 10.97 -4.39
N ASP A 25 7.92 12.16 -3.86
CA ASP A 25 7.46 12.29 -2.48
C ASP A 25 6.07 11.63 -2.31
N PRO A 26 5.96 10.55 -1.51
CA PRO A 26 4.70 9.82 -1.33
C PRO A 26 3.58 10.66 -0.69
N PHE A 27 3.91 11.76 -0.01
CA PHE A 27 2.95 12.60 0.72
C PHE A 27 2.64 13.92 0.00
N ARG A 28 3.25 14.17 -1.15
CA ARG A 28 3.01 15.41 -1.92
C ARG A 28 1.69 15.38 -2.70
N ILE A 29 1.27 14.19 -3.13
CA ILE A 29 -0.03 13.97 -3.78
C ILE A 29 -0.93 13.31 -2.75
N GLU A 30 -1.72 14.12 -2.04
CA GLU A 30 -2.58 13.65 -0.95
C GLU A 30 -3.88 13.00 -1.45
N LYS A 31 -4.21 13.15 -2.74
CA LYS A 31 -5.43 12.61 -3.33
C LYS A 31 -5.11 11.42 -4.23
N PHE A 32 -5.72 10.30 -3.88
CA PHE A 32 -5.78 9.12 -4.72
C PHE A 32 -7.24 8.84 -5.04
N ASP A 33 -7.58 8.79 -6.34
CA ASP A 33 -8.93 8.52 -6.79
C ASP A 33 -9.25 7.03 -6.63
N ARG A 34 -9.80 6.68 -5.47
CA ARG A 34 -10.35 5.34 -5.22
C ARG A 34 -11.73 5.23 -5.86
N THR A 35 -12.00 4.09 -6.49
CA THR A 35 -13.31 3.81 -7.11
C THR A 35 -14.24 3.06 -6.15
N HIS A 36 -13.68 2.12 -5.38
CA HIS A 36 -14.44 1.18 -4.54
C HIS A 36 -13.70 0.93 -3.23
N GLN A 37 -14.40 0.42 -2.23
CA GLN A 37 -13.78 -0.19 -1.04
C GLN A 37 -13.55 -1.68 -1.27
N SER A 38 -12.66 -2.27 -0.48
CA SER A 38 -12.34 -3.70 -0.57
C SER A 38 -13.56 -4.56 -0.25
N GLN A 39 -14.42 -4.12 0.67
CA GLN A 39 -15.67 -4.79 1.00
C GLN A 39 -16.62 -4.82 -0.21
N ASP A 40 -16.82 -3.68 -0.88
CA ASP A 40 -17.69 -3.60 -2.07
C ASP A 40 -17.24 -4.57 -3.17
N ILE A 41 -15.92 -4.71 -3.38
CA ILE A 41 -15.36 -5.62 -4.38
C ILE A 41 -15.61 -7.08 -4.04
N VAL A 42 -15.54 -7.43 -2.75
CA VAL A 42 -15.79 -8.80 -2.29
C VAL A 42 -17.28 -9.13 -2.40
N GLU A 43 -18.16 -8.18 -2.05
CA GLU A 43 -19.61 -8.37 -2.09
C GLU A 43 -20.19 -8.35 -3.51
N GLN A 44 -19.67 -7.48 -4.39
CA GLN A 44 -20.16 -7.28 -5.76
C GLN A 44 -19.19 -7.89 -6.80
N PHE A 45 -18.48 -8.95 -6.44
CA PHE A 45 -17.46 -9.56 -7.30
C PHE A 45 -18.01 -9.94 -8.68
N ASP A 46 -19.21 -10.51 -8.74
CA ASP A 46 -19.81 -10.97 -10.01
C ASP A 46 -20.08 -9.82 -10.99
N GLU A 47 -20.43 -8.63 -10.48
CA GLU A 47 -20.71 -7.44 -11.29
C GLU A 47 -19.42 -6.70 -11.69
N LEU A 48 -18.43 -6.69 -10.79
CA LEU A 48 -17.15 -6.01 -10.99
C LEU A 48 -16.11 -6.89 -11.71
N ASN A 49 -16.43 -8.16 -11.98
CA ASN A 49 -15.55 -9.07 -12.68
C ASN A 49 -15.23 -8.55 -14.09
N GLY A 50 -13.93 -8.48 -14.41
CA GLY A 50 -13.44 -7.92 -15.69
C GLY A 50 -13.36 -6.39 -15.73
N GLN A 51 -13.80 -5.68 -14.70
CA GLN A 51 -13.67 -4.23 -14.60
C GLN A 51 -12.37 -3.82 -13.91
N THR A 52 -11.84 -2.65 -14.28
CA THR A 52 -10.67 -2.06 -13.61
C THR A 52 -11.16 -1.26 -12.41
N VAL A 53 -10.73 -1.66 -11.22
CA VAL A 53 -11.04 -0.98 -9.96
C VAL A 53 -9.76 -0.48 -9.29
N SER A 54 -9.85 0.64 -8.59
CA SER A 54 -8.77 1.24 -7.81
C SER A 54 -9.17 1.33 -6.34
N ILE A 55 -8.31 0.80 -5.46
CA ILE A 55 -8.50 0.78 -4.00
C ILE A 55 -7.31 1.39 -3.27
N ALA A 56 -7.55 1.89 -2.06
CA ALA A 56 -6.52 2.39 -1.17
C ALA A 56 -6.77 1.93 0.27
N GLY A 57 -5.72 1.43 0.93
CA GLY A 57 -5.79 0.94 2.30
C GLY A 57 -4.41 0.74 2.91
N ARG A 58 -4.37 0.22 4.13
CA ARG A 58 -3.13 -0.11 4.83
C ARG A 58 -2.60 -1.47 4.38
N VAL A 59 -1.33 -1.51 3.99
CA VAL A 59 -0.62 -2.78 3.74
C VAL A 59 -0.31 -3.44 5.08
N MET A 60 -0.93 -4.58 5.35
CA MET A 60 -0.73 -5.35 6.58
C MET A 60 0.37 -6.38 6.41
N THR A 61 0.34 -7.13 5.30
CA THR A 61 1.37 -8.11 4.96
C THR A 61 1.71 -8.07 3.48
N LYS A 62 2.97 -8.34 3.16
CA LYS A 62 3.45 -8.47 1.79
C LYS A 62 4.30 -9.73 1.70
N ARG A 63 3.92 -10.64 0.81
CA ARG A 63 4.63 -11.90 0.52
C ARG A 63 5.13 -11.84 -0.91
N MET A 64 6.45 -11.85 -1.09
CA MET A 64 7.09 -11.85 -2.42
C MET A 64 7.41 -13.28 -2.82
N MET A 65 6.97 -13.68 -4.01
CA MET A 65 7.14 -15.02 -4.59
C MET A 65 7.76 -14.89 -5.99
N GLY A 66 9.04 -14.50 -6.04
CA GLY A 66 9.76 -14.29 -7.30
C GLY A 66 9.11 -13.21 -8.16
N LYS A 67 8.44 -13.61 -9.25
CA LYS A 67 7.74 -12.71 -10.19
C LYS A 67 6.32 -12.34 -9.74
N ALA A 68 5.77 -13.00 -8.72
CA ALA A 68 4.48 -12.67 -8.14
C ALA A 68 4.64 -12.05 -6.75
N SER A 69 3.70 -11.21 -6.35
CA SER A 69 3.64 -10.67 -4.99
C SER A 69 2.19 -10.64 -4.53
N PHE A 70 1.97 -11.08 -3.30
CA PHE A 70 0.68 -11.05 -2.65
C PHE A 70 0.71 -10.02 -1.53
N ILE A 71 -0.24 -9.10 -1.55
CA ILE A 71 -0.33 -8.01 -0.58
C ILE A 71 -1.70 -8.11 0.09
N HIS A 72 -1.71 -8.13 1.42
CA HIS A 72 -2.95 -7.98 2.19
C HIS A 72 -3.15 -6.49 2.49
N ILE A 73 -4.22 -5.94 1.95
CA ILE A 73 -4.64 -4.56 2.14
C ILE A 73 -5.85 -4.58 3.06
N GLN A 74 -5.83 -3.73 4.08
CA GLN A 74 -6.96 -3.49 4.97
C GLN A 74 -7.37 -2.02 4.83
N ASP A 75 -8.57 -1.78 4.33
CA ASP A 75 -9.24 -0.49 4.38
C ASP A 75 -10.28 -0.46 5.51
N MET A 76 -11.14 0.58 5.50
CA MET A 76 -12.00 0.95 6.63
C MET A 76 -13.24 0.09 6.71
#